data_AF-A0AAW1IK33-F1
#
_entry.id   AF-A0AAW1IK33-F1
#
_cell.length_a   1.000
_cell.length_b   1.000
_cell.length_c   1.000
_cell.angle_alpha   90.00
_cell.angle_beta   90.00
_cell.angle_gamma   90.00
#
_symmetry.space_group_name_H-M   'P 1'
#
loop_
_entity.id
_entity.type
_entity.pdbx_description
1 polymer ?
#
loop_
_entity_poly.entity_id
_entity_poly.type
_entity_poly.pdbx_seq_one_letter_code
_entity_poly.pdbx_strand_id
1 'polypeptide(L)'
;MNSEPNNRVKLNAGGKHFETTFSTLQHSSLLLPTTTTTTIPLFMDVDPHHMSTLLSHSRRPPLCSPPPLSPFDASLSSTVSPPLHPLISTFSLSSSSLLLAHGGLISRFHPSSLSLSSSTRTHLHHISSLSPVSATVSAAASDFFSSPPGLHLFDPTRHLATILWSDTSDPRTDKSRVTALDSSESESTHLFACFDCRHRENAVLVLDKSTLRVVSEIGRQSGNSAKSAALSKLKWVPSMGVLVGSSVTGGAFGYSGYIRMWDTRSGKEVWETGEPGGSGRSNRLGDTMADVDVDVDGMYIAKVGSRSGDVGVADMRRLGDDPWVYLEDSNPGLRGSGPVRESAVVHCWKEHIFVARDRALEAWSRVNGGGGGEGETRWGRYRRNYVDKEEDEKRGIIRKIGGGGNRLFVARENVEGVEVWEGSRSSGLIMVS
;
A
#
# COMPACT_ATOMS: atom_id res chain seq x y z
N MET A 1 12.47 -25.16 50.31
CA MET A 1 13.33 -25.86 49.34
C MET A 1 12.42 -26.59 48.36
N ASN A 2 12.35 -26.13 47.12
CA ASN A 2 11.90 -26.92 45.97
C ASN A 2 12.63 -26.35 44.75
N SER A 3 13.59 -27.13 44.26
CA SER A 3 14.45 -26.84 43.13
C SER A 3 13.67 -27.01 41.83
N GLU A 4 13.60 -25.97 40.98
CA GLU A 4 13.21 -26.16 39.58
C GLU A 4 14.17 -27.15 38.90
N PRO A 5 13.67 -28.08 38.06
CA PRO A 5 14.53 -28.95 37.30
C PRO A 5 15.35 -28.08 36.33
N ASN A 6 16.66 -28.05 36.55
CA ASN A 6 17.63 -27.31 35.76
C ASN A 6 17.64 -27.90 34.34
N ASN A 7 16.77 -27.38 33.47
CA ASN A 7 16.47 -27.91 32.13
C ASN A 7 17.57 -27.52 31.11
N ARG A 8 18.82 -27.64 31.55
CA ARG A 8 20.02 -27.27 30.82
C ARG A 8 20.62 -28.49 30.13
N VAL A 9 20.82 -28.36 28.83
CA VAL A 9 21.38 -29.36 27.93
C VAL A 9 22.78 -28.91 27.53
N LYS A 10 23.75 -29.82 27.65
CA LYS A 10 25.12 -29.60 27.17
C LYS A 10 25.28 -30.21 25.79
N LEU A 11 25.77 -29.40 24.84
CA LEU A 11 26.00 -29.78 23.45
C LEU A 11 27.51 -29.71 23.17
N ASN A 12 28.01 -30.66 22.39
CA ASN A 12 29.38 -30.63 21.89
C ASN A 12 29.33 -30.41 20.38
N ALA A 13 29.95 -29.32 19.90
CA ALA A 13 30.12 -29.08 18.48
C ALA A 13 31.59 -28.75 18.20
N GLY A 14 32.21 -29.50 17.29
CA GLY A 14 33.63 -29.33 16.92
C GLY A 14 34.60 -29.42 18.11
N GLY A 15 34.27 -30.17 19.17
CA GLY A 15 35.10 -30.31 20.37
C GLY A 15 34.95 -29.21 21.42
N LYS A 16 34.06 -28.22 21.20
CA LYS A 16 33.72 -27.19 22.20
C LYS A 16 32.35 -27.49 22.83
N HIS A 17 32.29 -27.36 24.16
CA HIS A 17 31.07 -27.58 24.93
C HIS A 17 30.27 -26.30 25.11
N PHE A 18 28.97 -26.37 24.86
CA PHE A 18 28.00 -25.28 25.00
C PHE A 18 26.86 -25.73 25.91
N GLU A 19 26.35 -24.84 26.74
CA GLU A 19 25.24 -25.12 27.67
C GLU A 19 24.06 -24.21 27.33
N THR A 20 22.89 -24.79 27.07
CA THR A 20 21.66 -24.08 26.68
C THR A 20 20.43 -24.76 27.29
N THR A 21 19.22 -24.21 27.14
CA THR A 21 17.98 -24.86 27.61
C THR A 21 17.22 -25.55 26.50
N PHE A 22 16.41 -26.55 26.83
CA PHE A 22 15.60 -27.30 25.86
C PHE A 22 14.66 -26.38 25.05
N SER A 23 14.10 -25.35 25.70
CA SER A 23 13.30 -24.31 25.06
C SER A 23 14.05 -23.56 23.96
N THR A 24 15.32 -23.22 24.19
CA THR A 24 16.16 -22.53 23.20
C THR A 24 16.44 -23.41 21.98
N LEU A 25 16.55 -24.73 22.15
CA LEU A 25 16.76 -25.66 21.04
C LEU A 25 15.53 -25.80 20.15
N GLN A 26 14.33 -25.89 20.74
CA GLN A 26 13.07 -25.95 20.00
C GLN A 26 12.81 -24.72 19.14
N HIS A 27 13.24 -23.53 19.59
CA HIS A 27 13.09 -22.28 18.82
C HIS A 27 14.10 -22.10 17.69
N SER A 28 15.18 -22.89 17.67
CA SER A 28 16.32 -22.71 16.74
C SER A 28 16.31 -23.66 15.53
N SER A 29 15.27 -24.46 15.34
CA SER A 29 15.16 -25.46 14.25
C SER A 29 16.32 -26.46 14.18
N LEU A 30 17.08 -26.65 15.26
CA LEU A 30 18.23 -27.58 15.34
C LEU A 30 17.83 -29.01 15.74
N LEU A 31 16.54 -29.30 15.90
CA LEU A 31 16.03 -30.63 16.19
C LEU A 31 15.45 -31.24 14.90
N LEU A 32 16.14 -32.24 14.32
CA LEU A 32 15.45 -33.19 13.46
C LEU A 32 14.52 -34.07 14.33
N PRO A 33 13.35 -34.48 13.82
CA PRO A 33 12.46 -35.36 14.56
C PRO A 33 13.06 -36.77 14.60
N THR A 34 13.77 -37.11 15.66
CA THR A 34 14.15 -38.51 15.91
C THR A 34 13.14 -39.15 16.84
N THR A 35 12.23 -39.92 16.26
CA THR A 35 11.58 -41.03 16.96
C THR A 35 12.69 -42.03 17.33
N THR A 36 13.10 -42.08 18.60
CA THR A 36 13.42 -43.31 19.35
C THR A 36 14.16 -42.99 20.65
N THR A 37 13.74 -43.70 21.70
CA THR A 37 14.35 -43.79 23.02
C THR A 37 15.73 -44.43 22.93
N THR A 38 16.82 -43.65 22.88
CA THR A 38 18.16 -44.18 23.26
C THR A 38 19.13 -43.08 23.68
N THR A 39 19.76 -43.29 24.83
CA THR A 39 20.77 -42.44 25.47
C THR A 39 22.11 -42.52 24.74
N ILE A 40 22.32 -41.73 23.68
CA ILE A 40 23.65 -41.49 23.09
C ILE A 40 23.75 -40.01 22.69
N PRO A 41 24.81 -39.27 23.07
CA PRO A 41 24.97 -37.88 22.66
C PRO A 41 25.28 -37.80 21.15
N LEU A 42 24.36 -37.19 20.39
CA LEU A 42 24.50 -36.96 18.96
C LEU A 42 25.63 -35.94 18.71
N PHE A 43 26.68 -36.34 18.01
CA PHE A 43 27.75 -35.44 17.56
C PHE A 43 27.25 -34.68 16.32
N MET A 44 27.01 -33.38 16.45
CA MET A 44 26.79 -32.50 15.30
C MET A 44 28.11 -31.81 14.96
N ASP A 45 28.67 -32.12 13.79
CA ASP A 45 29.86 -31.48 13.25
C ASP A 45 29.47 -30.14 12.62
N VAL A 46 29.15 -29.16 13.47
CA VAL A 46 28.84 -27.79 13.09
C VAL A 46 29.96 -26.90 13.61
N ASP A 47 30.46 -26.02 12.75
CA ASP A 47 31.50 -25.03 13.11
C ASP A 47 31.10 -24.28 14.40
N PRO A 48 31.96 -24.28 15.45
CA PRO A 48 31.68 -23.62 16.72
C PRO A 48 31.31 -22.13 16.59
N HIS A 49 31.81 -21.43 15.56
CA HIS A 49 31.47 -20.03 15.31
C HIS A 49 30.03 -19.88 14.78
N HIS A 50 29.59 -20.80 13.94
CA HIS A 50 28.23 -20.81 13.41
C HIS A 50 27.21 -21.08 14.51
N MET A 51 27.52 -22.05 15.40
CA MET A 51 26.64 -22.37 16.53
C MET A 51 26.57 -21.25 17.58
N SER A 52 27.68 -20.56 17.85
CA SER A 52 27.69 -19.37 18.70
C SER A 52 26.84 -18.23 18.14
N THR A 53 26.75 -18.12 16.81
CA THR A 53 25.95 -17.11 16.12
C THR A 53 24.46 -17.43 16.19
N LEU A 54 24.08 -18.70 16.00
CA LEU A 54 22.69 -19.14 16.14
C LEU A 54 22.17 -18.99 17.59
N LEU A 55 22.99 -19.35 18.57
CA LEU A 55 22.64 -19.21 19.99
C LEU A 55 22.57 -17.74 20.43
N SER A 56 23.37 -16.85 19.82
CA SER A 56 23.31 -15.40 20.10
C SER A 56 22.08 -14.73 19.46
N HIS A 57 21.63 -15.20 18.30
CA HIS A 57 20.39 -14.76 17.65
C HIS A 57 19.15 -15.24 18.43
N SER A 58 19.17 -16.46 18.95
CA SER A 58 18.06 -17.01 19.75
C SER A 58 17.94 -16.43 21.17
N ARG A 59 18.97 -15.72 21.65
CA ARG A 59 18.97 -15.06 22.99
C ARG A 59 18.32 -13.68 23.00
N ARG A 60 17.92 -13.12 21.86
CA ARG A 60 17.19 -11.85 21.82
C ARG A 60 15.69 -12.11 21.94
N PRO A 61 14.96 -11.44 22.86
CA PRO A 61 13.50 -11.44 22.82
C PRO A 61 13.02 -10.92 21.45
N PRO A 62 11.84 -11.31 20.95
CA PRO A 62 11.42 -10.98 19.60
C PRO A 62 11.42 -9.46 19.45
N LEU A 63 12.32 -8.94 18.60
CA LEU A 63 12.29 -7.54 18.22
C LEU A 63 10.91 -7.29 17.59
N CYS A 64 10.16 -6.34 18.14
CA CYS A 64 8.74 -6.07 17.93
C CYS A 64 8.39 -5.57 16.50
N SER A 65 9.22 -5.89 15.50
CA SER A 65 9.05 -5.51 14.11
C SER A 65 8.74 -6.74 13.25
N PRO A 66 7.71 -6.69 12.38
CA PRO A 66 7.46 -7.73 11.40
C PRO A 66 8.67 -7.91 10.47
N PRO A 67 8.93 -9.15 9.98
CA PRO A 67 9.99 -9.39 9.00
C PRO A 67 9.76 -8.53 7.75
N PRO A 68 10.83 -8.18 7.00
CA PRO A 68 10.68 -7.48 5.72
C PRO A 68 9.65 -8.17 4.83
N LEU A 69 8.77 -7.37 4.21
CA LEU A 69 7.77 -7.90 3.30
C LEU A 69 8.50 -8.48 2.08
N SER A 70 8.42 -9.80 1.92
CA SER A 70 8.79 -10.47 0.67
C SER A 70 7.50 -10.71 -0.11
N PRO A 71 7.31 -10.09 -1.28
CA PRO A 71 6.05 -10.23 -2.02
C PRO A 71 5.75 -11.68 -2.42
N PHE A 72 6.78 -12.52 -2.55
CA PHE A 72 6.64 -13.92 -2.94
C PHE A 72 6.30 -14.87 -1.79
N ASP A 73 6.41 -14.40 -0.55
CA ASP A 73 6.25 -15.20 0.67
C ASP A 73 5.36 -14.47 1.69
N ALA A 74 4.61 -13.47 1.21
CA ALA A 74 3.64 -12.76 2.01
C ALA A 74 2.44 -13.68 2.25
N SER A 75 1.98 -13.74 3.49
CA SER A 75 0.81 -14.52 3.89
C SER A 75 -0.02 -13.76 4.91
N LEU A 76 -1.31 -14.09 4.99
CA LEU A 76 -2.23 -13.50 5.95
C LEU A 76 -1.76 -13.83 7.38
N SER A 77 -1.39 -12.79 8.14
CA SER A 77 -0.89 -12.90 9.51
C SER A 77 -1.99 -12.62 10.53
N SER A 78 -2.80 -11.58 10.30
CA SER A 78 -3.92 -11.22 11.17
C SER A 78 -4.95 -10.34 10.46
N THR A 79 -6.06 -10.04 11.13
CA THR A 79 -7.07 -9.07 10.68
C THR A 79 -7.25 -8.02 11.76
N VAL A 80 -7.12 -6.74 11.40
CA VAL A 80 -7.34 -5.61 12.31
C VAL A 80 -8.76 -5.11 12.14
N SER A 81 -9.58 -5.34 13.16
CA SER A 81 -10.95 -4.84 13.20
C SER A 81 -11.09 -3.72 14.24
N PRO A 82 -11.74 -2.60 13.90
CA PRO A 82 -12.08 -1.59 14.88
C PRO A 82 -13.11 -2.11 15.90
N PRO A 83 -13.17 -1.52 17.10
CA PRO A 83 -13.93 -2.08 18.21
C PRO A 83 -15.46 -1.89 18.12
N LEU A 84 -15.95 -0.95 17.31
CA LEU A 84 -17.37 -0.54 17.30
C LEU A 84 -18.12 -0.95 16.04
N HIS A 85 -17.57 -0.62 14.86
CA HIS A 85 -18.18 -0.98 13.58
C HIS A 85 -17.16 -1.75 12.74
N PRO A 86 -17.32 -3.07 12.59
CA PRO A 86 -16.27 -3.89 12.00
C PRO A 86 -16.11 -3.66 10.48
N LEU A 87 -17.10 -3.08 9.81
CA LEU A 87 -17.03 -2.68 8.41
C LEU A 87 -16.27 -1.35 8.24
N ILE A 88 -15.25 -1.38 7.41
CA ILE A 88 -14.34 -0.26 7.18
C ILE A 88 -14.71 0.42 5.86
N SER A 89 -14.86 1.75 5.89
CA SER A 89 -15.13 2.53 4.68
C SER A 89 -13.86 2.86 3.91
N THR A 90 -12.79 3.22 4.62
CA THR A 90 -11.47 3.48 4.03
C THR A 90 -10.40 3.38 5.10
N PHE A 91 -9.15 3.19 4.69
CA PHE A 91 -7.99 3.25 5.59
C PHE A 91 -6.85 4.05 4.98
N SER A 92 -5.91 4.47 5.81
CA SER A 92 -4.71 5.17 5.38
C SER A 92 -3.54 4.83 6.29
N LEU A 93 -2.33 4.86 5.73
CA LEU A 93 -1.11 4.40 6.37
C LEU A 93 -0.09 5.53 6.41
N SER A 94 0.67 5.56 7.50
CA SER A 94 1.85 6.39 7.68
C SER A 94 2.94 5.58 8.37
N SER A 95 4.12 6.17 8.48
CA SER A 95 5.23 5.59 9.24
C SER A 95 4.88 5.40 10.71
N SER A 96 4.03 6.27 11.28
CA SER A 96 3.69 6.27 12.70
C SER A 96 2.35 5.62 13.05
N SER A 97 1.40 5.57 12.09
CA SER A 97 0.02 5.20 12.38
C SER A 97 -0.72 4.54 11.21
N LEU A 98 -1.59 3.58 11.56
CA LEU A 98 -2.65 3.05 10.68
C LEU A 98 -3.97 3.70 11.10
N LEU A 99 -4.64 4.35 10.17
CA LEU A 99 -5.95 4.98 10.38
C LEU A 99 -7.03 4.14 9.70
N LEU A 100 -8.06 3.76 10.45
CA LEU A 100 -9.24 3.05 9.95
C LEU A 100 -10.47 3.93 10.14
N ALA A 101 -11.21 4.17 9.06
CA ALA A 101 -12.51 4.82 9.13
C ALA A 101 -13.64 3.79 9.12
N HIS A 102 -14.56 3.89 10.08
CA HIS A 102 -15.69 2.97 10.24
C HIS A 102 -16.85 3.65 10.97
N GLY A 103 -18.09 3.49 10.51
CA GLY A 103 -19.28 3.99 11.22
C GLY A 103 -19.23 5.45 11.70
N GLY A 104 -18.55 6.34 10.95
CA GLY A 104 -18.33 7.74 11.34
C GLY A 104 -17.30 7.97 12.45
N LEU A 105 -16.47 6.98 12.76
CA LEU A 105 -15.30 7.07 13.63
C LEU A 105 -14.01 6.93 12.83
N ILE A 106 -12.94 7.47 13.39
CA ILE A 106 -11.56 7.24 12.95
C ILE A 106 -10.82 6.55 14.09
N SER A 107 -10.45 5.29 13.90
CA SER A 107 -9.62 4.55 14.86
C SER A 107 -8.17 4.54 14.39
N ARG A 108 -7.26 4.89 15.30
CA ARG A 108 -5.83 4.92 15.07
C ARG A 108 -5.18 3.71 15.73
N PHE A 109 -4.33 3.02 14.98
CA PHE A 109 -3.57 1.86 15.42
C PHE A 109 -2.07 2.11 15.27
N HIS A 110 -1.29 1.52 16.17
CA HIS A 110 0.16 1.48 16.01
C HIS A 110 0.55 0.46 14.93
N PRO A 111 1.34 0.83 13.90
CA PRO A 111 1.59 -0.06 12.76
C PRO A 111 2.34 -1.34 13.11
N SER A 112 3.18 -1.35 14.16
CA SER A 112 4.00 -2.49 14.58
C SER A 112 3.25 -3.47 15.49
N SER A 113 2.58 -2.96 16.53
CA SER A 113 1.83 -3.78 17.48
C SER A 113 0.40 -4.08 17.02
N LEU A 114 -0.11 -3.35 16.02
CA LEU A 114 -1.53 -3.35 15.61
C LEU A 114 -2.48 -3.07 16.78
N SER A 115 -1.98 -2.42 17.84
CA SER A 115 -2.78 -2.07 19.01
C SER A 115 -3.52 -0.76 18.77
N LEU A 116 -4.78 -0.72 19.18
CA LEU A 116 -5.58 0.50 19.15
C LEU A 116 -4.95 1.56 20.05
N SER A 117 -4.70 2.74 19.49
CA SER A 117 -4.15 3.90 20.18
C SER A 117 -5.27 4.87 20.61
N SER A 118 -6.15 5.24 19.68
CA SER A 118 -7.24 6.17 19.95
C SER A 118 -8.41 5.92 18.99
N SER A 119 -9.61 6.37 19.36
CA SER A 119 -10.76 6.44 18.45
C SER A 119 -11.45 7.78 18.59
N THR A 120 -11.65 8.47 17.47
CA THR A 120 -12.25 9.80 17.42
C THR A 120 -13.59 9.71 16.69
N ARG A 121 -14.66 10.16 17.34
CA ARG A 121 -15.97 10.27 16.71
C ARG A 121 -16.00 11.49 15.80
N THR A 122 -16.44 11.30 14.57
CA THR A 122 -16.61 12.39 13.60
C THR A 122 -18.08 12.72 13.45
N HIS A 123 -18.36 13.88 12.85
CA HIS A 123 -19.69 14.24 12.39
C HIS A 123 -19.97 13.69 10.97
N LEU A 124 -19.01 13.04 10.33
CA LEU A 124 -19.14 12.44 9.01
C LEU A 124 -19.76 11.07 9.16
N HIS A 125 -20.90 10.81 8.51
CA HIS A 125 -21.54 9.49 8.57
C HIS A 125 -20.76 8.43 7.80
N HIS A 126 -20.12 8.83 6.71
CA HIS A 126 -19.28 7.97 5.87
C HIS A 126 -18.01 8.74 5.51
N ILE A 127 -16.84 8.19 5.80
CA ILE A 127 -15.55 8.78 5.40
C ILE A 127 -15.02 8.01 4.20
N SER A 128 -14.88 8.67 3.04
CA SER A 128 -14.40 8.07 1.80
C SER A 128 -12.89 8.30 1.59
N SER A 129 -12.40 9.46 2.02
CA SER A 129 -10.99 9.85 1.95
C SER A 129 -10.41 10.10 3.34
N LEU A 130 -9.21 9.56 3.58
CA LEU A 130 -8.52 9.63 4.86
C LEU A 130 -7.02 9.74 4.63
N SER A 131 -6.36 10.67 5.32
CA SER A 131 -4.91 10.83 5.28
C SER A 131 -4.34 11.24 6.63
N PRO A 132 -3.24 10.62 7.08
CA PRO A 132 -2.45 11.14 8.20
C PRO A 132 -1.78 12.45 7.78
N VAL A 133 -1.91 13.50 8.59
CA VAL A 133 -1.29 14.81 8.37
C VAL A 133 -0.02 14.94 9.22
N SER A 134 -0.12 14.51 10.47
CA SER A 134 0.96 14.40 11.44
C SER A 134 0.70 13.21 12.38
N ALA A 135 1.59 12.96 13.34
CA ALA A 135 1.45 11.87 14.31
C ALA A 135 0.13 11.89 15.09
N THR A 136 -0.50 13.07 15.24
CA THR A 136 -1.75 13.24 16.00
C THR A 136 -2.92 13.71 15.14
N VAL A 137 -2.64 14.43 14.04
CA VAL A 137 -3.68 15.04 13.21
C VAL A 137 -3.99 14.16 12.00
N SER A 138 -5.27 13.91 11.79
CA SER A 138 -5.80 13.19 10.62
C SER A 138 -6.73 14.09 9.82
N ALA A 139 -6.62 14.02 8.50
CA ALA A 139 -7.54 14.64 7.57
C ALA A 139 -8.53 13.59 7.07
N ALA A 140 -9.81 13.91 7.11
CA ALA A 140 -10.87 13.04 6.64
C ALA A 140 -11.93 13.84 5.88
N ALA A 141 -12.55 13.19 4.90
CA ALA A 141 -13.60 13.79 4.12
C ALA A 141 -14.59 12.75 3.59
N SER A 142 -15.71 13.27 3.10
CA SER A 142 -16.82 12.47 2.58
C SER A 142 -17.28 13.02 1.23
N ASP A 143 -17.33 12.13 0.26
CA ASP A 143 -17.93 12.37 -1.06
C ASP A 143 -19.47 12.20 -1.04
N PHE A 144 -20.05 11.65 0.03
CA PHE A 144 -21.49 11.43 0.15
C PHE A 144 -22.28 12.72 0.33
N PHE A 145 -23.38 12.85 -0.43
CA PHE A 145 -24.20 14.05 -0.44
C PHE A 145 -24.85 14.44 0.90
N SER A 146 -25.07 13.47 1.79
CA SER A 146 -25.64 13.69 3.13
C SER A 146 -24.62 14.17 4.15
N SER A 147 -23.32 14.03 3.89
CA SER A 147 -22.26 14.47 4.80
C SER A 147 -21.94 15.95 4.60
N PRO A 148 -21.50 16.67 5.65
CA PRO A 148 -21.01 18.03 5.52
C PRO A 148 -19.90 18.18 4.45
N PRO A 149 -19.90 19.27 3.67
CA PRO A 149 -18.90 19.53 2.64
C PRO A 149 -17.53 19.84 3.26
N GLY A 150 -16.50 19.84 2.43
CA GLY A 150 -15.14 20.22 2.83
C GLY A 150 -14.26 19.11 3.37
N LEU A 151 -13.02 19.52 3.70
CA LEU A 151 -12.01 18.71 4.35
C LEU A 151 -12.03 18.95 5.86
N HIS A 152 -12.09 17.89 6.65
CA HIS A 152 -12.18 17.99 8.11
C HIS A 152 -10.93 17.45 8.76
N LEU A 153 -10.38 18.21 9.70
CA LEU A 153 -9.19 17.87 10.46
C LEU A 153 -9.58 17.44 11.86
N PHE A 154 -8.99 16.33 12.32
CA PHE A 154 -9.27 15.73 13.62
C PHE A 154 -7.98 15.50 14.37
N ASP A 155 -7.99 15.82 15.66
CA ASP A 155 -7.05 15.29 16.64
C ASP A 155 -7.68 14.08 17.34
N PRO A 156 -6.95 13.31 18.17
CA PRO A 156 -7.50 12.14 18.86
C PRO A 156 -8.73 12.46 19.73
N THR A 157 -8.87 13.69 20.20
CA THR A 157 -9.86 14.13 21.19
C THR A 157 -11.06 14.85 20.59
N ARG A 158 -10.90 15.53 19.45
CA ARG A 158 -11.91 16.42 18.88
C ARG A 158 -11.65 16.79 17.41
N HIS A 159 -12.65 17.45 16.84
CA HIS A 159 -12.54 18.17 15.57
C HIS A 159 -11.70 19.46 15.75
N LEU A 160 -10.77 19.69 14.82
CA LEU A 160 -9.87 20.84 14.81
C LEU A 160 -10.38 21.96 13.90
N ALA A 161 -10.64 21.64 12.63
CA ALA A 161 -10.97 22.64 11.62
C ALA A 161 -11.65 22.00 10.41
N THR A 162 -12.46 22.79 9.72
CA THR A 162 -13.03 22.46 8.41
C THR A 162 -12.46 23.42 7.38
N ILE A 163 -11.98 22.88 6.26
CA ILE A 163 -11.46 23.64 5.13
C ILE A 163 -12.43 23.49 3.96
N LEU A 164 -12.90 24.63 3.47
CA LEU A 164 -13.81 24.73 2.34
C LEU A 164 -13.06 25.31 1.14
N TRP A 165 -13.48 24.94 -0.06
CA TRP A 165 -13.02 25.62 -1.27
C TRP A 165 -13.81 26.92 -1.45
N SER A 166 -13.20 28.03 -1.07
CA SER A 166 -13.80 29.36 -1.21
C SER A 166 -13.27 30.09 -2.42
N ASP A 167 -14.14 30.41 -3.37
CA ASP A 167 -13.87 31.30 -4.49
C ASP A 167 -14.85 32.47 -4.44
N THR A 168 -14.35 33.69 -4.29
CA THR A 168 -15.18 34.90 -4.25
C THR A 168 -15.92 35.16 -5.57
N SER A 169 -15.39 34.65 -6.68
CA SER A 169 -16.01 34.77 -8.00
C SER A 169 -17.07 33.71 -8.27
N ASP A 170 -16.99 32.55 -7.59
CA ASP A 170 -17.96 31.47 -7.69
C ASP A 170 -18.33 30.92 -6.30
N PRO A 171 -19.37 31.44 -5.63
CA PRO A 171 -19.79 30.98 -4.31
C PRO A 171 -20.33 29.55 -4.30
N ARG A 172 -20.49 28.92 -5.47
CA ARG A 172 -20.95 27.52 -5.56
C ARG A 172 -19.85 26.55 -5.11
N THR A 173 -18.59 26.98 -5.06
CA THR A 173 -17.46 26.16 -4.61
C THR A 173 -17.50 25.81 -3.13
N ASP A 174 -18.19 26.60 -2.31
CA ASP A 174 -18.28 26.39 -0.86
C ASP A 174 -18.96 25.06 -0.48
N LYS A 175 -19.69 24.44 -1.41
CA LYS A 175 -20.36 23.14 -1.23
C LYS A 175 -19.57 21.98 -1.85
N SER A 176 -18.29 22.21 -2.15
CA SER A 176 -17.38 21.22 -2.68
C SER A 176 -17.11 20.06 -1.72
N ARG A 177 -16.81 18.90 -2.29
CA ARG A 177 -16.47 17.67 -1.58
C ARG A 177 -15.06 17.25 -1.93
N VAL A 178 -14.42 16.51 -1.04
CA VAL A 178 -13.08 16.01 -1.32
C VAL A 178 -13.15 14.59 -1.85
N THR A 179 -12.54 14.36 -3.00
CA THR A 179 -12.53 13.06 -3.70
C THR A 179 -11.23 12.29 -3.51
N ALA A 180 -10.12 12.99 -3.25
CA ALA A 180 -8.82 12.38 -3.00
C ALA A 180 -8.00 13.23 -2.04
N LEU A 181 -7.16 12.56 -1.24
CA LEU A 181 -6.25 13.16 -0.28
C LEU A 181 -4.89 12.49 -0.36
N ASP A 182 -3.83 13.29 -0.24
CA ASP A 182 -2.50 12.75 0.02
C ASP A 182 -1.63 13.72 0.83
N SER A 183 -0.81 13.16 1.71
CA SER A 183 0.13 13.89 2.55
C SER A 183 1.26 12.97 2.97
N SER A 184 2.50 13.44 2.86
CA SER A 184 3.66 12.74 3.40
C SER A 184 3.95 13.22 4.82
N GLU A 185 3.74 12.37 5.83
CA GLU A 185 3.87 12.74 7.26
C GLU A 185 5.22 13.42 7.57
N SER A 186 6.32 12.91 7.03
CA SER A 186 7.68 13.36 7.35
C SER A 186 8.32 14.26 6.28
N GLU A 187 7.95 14.13 5.01
CA GLU A 187 8.69 14.77 3.91
C GLU A 187 7.96 15.97 3.30
N SER A 188 6.67 16.14 3.58
CA SER A 188 5.90 17.28 3.07
C SER A 188 5.46 18.23 4.18
N THR A 189 5.65 19.53 3.94
CA THR A 189 5.01 20.63 4.67
C THR A 189 3.56 20.83 4.24
N HIS A 190 3.14 20.17 3.14
CA HIS A 190 1.84 20.38 2.53
C HIS A 190 0.96 19.13 2.56
N LEU A 191 -0.35 19.36 2.66
CA LEU A 191 -1.43 18.39 2.45
C LEU A 191 -2.14 18.76 1.15
N PHE A 192 -2.37 17.76 0.29
CA PHE A 192 -3.03 17.94 -1.00
C PHE A 192 -4.43 17.34 -0.95
N ALA A 193 -5.42 18.10 -1.41
CA ALA A 193 -6.80 17.67 -1.41
C ALA A 193 -7.49 18.04 -2.72
N CYS A 194 -8.04 17.05 -3.43
CA CYS A 194 -8.84 17.29 -4.62
C CYS A 194 -10.28 17.58 -4.20
N PHE A 195 -10.76 18.78 -4.52
CA PHE A 195 -12.13 19.22 -4.31
C PHE A 195 -12.93 19.10 -5.60
N ASP A 196 -14.16 18.61 -5.50
CA ASP A 196 -15.14 18.51 -6.58
C ASP A 196 -16.42 19.27 -6.22
N CYS A 197 -16.84 20.12 -7.15
CA CYS A 197 -18.06 20.91 -7.07
C CYS A 197 -19.14 20.28 -7.93
N ARG A 198 -20.38 20.35 -7.46
CA ARG A 198 -21.54 19.82 -8.21
C ARG A 198 -21.75 20.47 -9.59
N HIS A 199 -21.18 21.65 -9.82
CA HIS A 199 -21.21 22.33 -11.11
C HIS A 199 -20.14 21.82 -12.08
N ARG A 200 -19.54 20.66 -11.77
CA ARG A 200 -18.52 19.99 -12.58
C ARG A 200 -17.26 20.83 -12.71
N GLU A 201 -16.87 21.41 -11.58
CA GLU A 201 -15.58 22.05 -11.40
C GLU A 201 -14.81 21.31 -10.33
N ASN A 202 -13.52 21.12 -10.52
CA ASN A 202 -12.65 20.53 -9.51
C ASN A 202 -11.30 21.24 -9.51
N ALA A 203 -10.63 21.17 -8.37
CA ALA A 203 -9.28 21.71 -8.20
C ALA A 203 -8.57 20.98 -7.06
N VAL A 204 -7.25 20.96 -7.11
CA VAL A 204 -6.43 20.51 -5.98
C VAL A 204 -6.07 21.72 -5.13
N LEU A 205 -6.52 21.73 -3.87
CA LEU A 205 -6.07 22.71 -2.89
C LEU A 205 -4.83 22.18 -2.18
N VAL A 206 -3.83 23.05 -2.06
CA VAL A 206 -2.61 22.81 -1.30
C VAL A 206 -2.75 23.50 0.05
N LEU A 207 -2.67 22.73 1.12
CA LEU A 207 -2.75 23.24 2.48
C LEU A 207 -1.38 23.19 3.12
N ASP A 208 -1.00 24.25 3.82
CA ASP A 208 0.16 24.22 4.70
C ASP A 208 -0.18 23.53 6.03
N LYS A 209 0.61 22.53 6.42
CA LYS A 209 0.37 21.73 7.62
C LYS A 209 0.58 22.51 8.92
N SER A 210 1.40 23.56 8.89
CA SER A 210 1.70 24.34 10.10
C SER A 210 0.57 25.31 10.44
N THR A 211 0.01 25.97 9.41
CA THR A 211 -1.06 26.96 9.55
C THR A 211 -2.45 26.37 9.37
N LEU A 212 -2.55 25.17 8.78
CA LEU A 212 -3.80 24.51 8.37
C LEU A 212 -4.65 25.41 7.45
N ARG A 213 -3.99 26.19 6.59
CA ARG A 213 -4.64 27.09 5.63
C ARG A 213 -4.29 26.70 4.21
N VAL A 214 -5.20 27.02 3.29
CA VAL A 214 -4.97 26.89 1.85
C VAL A 214 -3.91 27.91 1.45
N VAL A 215 -2.84 27.46 0.80
CA VAL A 215 -1.74 28.31 0.31
C VAL A 215 -1.74 28.45 -1.20
N SER A 216 -2.26 27.46 -1.93
CA SER A 216 -2.40 27.53 -3.38
C SER A 216 -3.48 26.59 -3.89
N GLU A 217 -3.89 26.85 -5.13
CA GLU A 217 -4.81 26.03 -5.92
C GLU A 217 -4.07 25.56 -7.18
N ILE A 218 -4.19 24.27 -7.52
CA ILE A 218 -3.53 23.64 -8.65
C ILE A 218 -4.57 22.91 -9.49
N GLY A 219 -4.43 22.99 -10.82
CA GLY A 219 -5.15 22.12 -11.73
C GLY A 219 -6.67 22.31 -11.71
N ARG A 220 -7.17 23.54 -11.53
CA ARG A 220 -8.61 23.81 -11.67
C ARG A 220 -9.08 23.39 -13.05
N GLN A 221 -10.19 22.67 -13.09
CA GLN A 221 -10.82 22.18 -14.30
C GLN A 221 -12.32 22.38 -14.20
N SER A 222 -12.95 22.70 -15.33
CA SER A 222 -14.39 22.73 -15.47
C SER A 222 -14.81 21.91 -16.68
N GLY A 223 -15.92 21.18 -16.56
CA GLY A 223 -16.49 20.42 -17.68
C GLY A 223 -17.02 19.05 -17.29
N ASN A 224 -17.68 18.41 -18.26
CA ASN A 224 -18.36 17.12 -18.06
C ASN A 224 -17.73 15.95 -18.84
N SER A 225 -16.42 16.02 -19.11
CA SER A 225 -15.71 14.97 -19.82
C SER A 225 -14.94 14.09 -18.84
N ALA A 226 -14.54 12.89 -19.28
CA ALA A 226 -13.63 12.04 -18.49
C ALA A 226 -12.31 12.77 -18.16
N LYS A 227 -11.84 13.67 -19.05
CA LYS A 227 -10.63 14.49 -18.87
C LYS A 227 -10.78 15.64 -17.87
N SER A 228 -12.01 15.95 -17.47
CA SER A 228 -12.32 17.01 -16.51
C SER A 228 -12.97 16.45 -15.24
N ALA A 229 -13.04 15.13 -15.10
CA ALA A 229 -13.53 14.48 -13.89
C ALA A 229 -12.57 14.72 -12.71
N ALA A 230 -13.11 14.82 -11.50
CA ALA A 230 -12.32 15.01 -10.30
C ALA A 230 -11.38 13.82 -10.05
N LEU A 231 -10.21 14.11 -9.49
CA LEU A 231 -9.19 13.09 -9.22
C LEU A 231 -9.68 12.13 -8.14
N SER A 232 -9.52 10.83 -8.40
CA SER A 232 -9.86 9.76 -7.45
C SER A 232 -8.65 9.28 -6.65
N LYS A 233 -7.43 9.54 -7.14
CA LYS A 233 -6.18 9.31 -6.41
C LYS A 233 -5.22 10.48 -6.57
N LEU A 234 -4.46 10.74 -5.51
CA LEU A 234 -3.37 11.70 -5.45
C LEU A 234 -2.13 11.02 -4.87
N LYS A 235 -0.96 11.36 -5.41
CA LYS A 235 0.32 10.95 -4.85
C LYS A 235 1.36 12.06 -4.97
N TRP A 236 1.88 12.50 -3.83
CA TRP A 236 3.00 13.42 -3.74
C TRP A 236 4.31 12.66 -3.91
N VAL A 237 5.18 13.16 -4.80
CA VAL A 237 6.51 12.61 -5.07
C VAL A 237 7.56 13.65 -4.68
N PRO A 238 8.04 13.63 -3.41
CA PRO A 238 8.94 14.64 -2.85
C PRO A 238 10.25 14.78 -3.63
N SER A 239 10.83 13.66 -4.07
CA SER A 239 12.11 13.59 -4.78
C SER A 239 12.13 14.37 -6.10
N MET A 240 10.97 14.50 -6.75
CA MET A 240 10.79 15.26 -7.99
C MET A 240 10.11 16.61 -7.78
N GLY A 241 9.52 16.84 -6.61
CA GLY A 241 8.72 18.03 -6.32
C GLY A 241 7.41 18.08 -7.11
N VAL A 242 6.84 16.92 -7.48
CA VAL A 242 5.64 16.82 -8.32
C VAL A 242 4.50 16.12 -7.61
N LEU A 243 3.28 16.57 -7.88
CA LEU A 243 2.06 15.90 -7.49
C LEU A 243 1.51 15.14 -8.68
N VAL A 244 1.24 13.85 -8.52
CA VAL A 244 0.58 13.02 -9.52
C VAL A 244 -0.88 12.84 -9.10
N GLY A 245 -1.80 13.03 -10.03
CA GLY A 245 -3.21 12.76 -9.83
C GLY A 245 -3.76 11.90 -10.96
N SER A 246 -4.67 11.00 -10.62
CA SER A 246 -5.38 10.19 -11.62
C SER A 246 -6.88 10.21 -11.36
N SER A 247 -7.64 10.18 -12.45
CA SER A 247 -9.07 9.92 -12.44
C SER A 247 -9.35 8.78 -13.40
N VAL A 248 -9.84 7.67 -12.86
CA VAL A 248 -10.26 6.50 -13.64
C VAL A 248 -11.71 6.21 -13.32
N THR A 249 -12.54 6.09 -14.35
CA THR A 249 -13.96 5.76 -14.25
C THR A 249 -14.25 4.52 -15.08
N GLY A 250 -14.86 3.51 -14.43
CA GLY A 250 -15.37 2.31 -15.08
C GLY A 250 -16.90 2.33 -15.14
N GLY A 251 -17.48 1.91 -16.26
CA GLY A 251 -18.92 1.77 -16.42
C GLY A 251 -19.31 0.76 -17.49
N ALA A 252 -20.60 0.68 -17.82
CA ALA A 252 -21.12 -0.27 -18.80
C ALA A 252 -20.49 -0.15 -20.20
N PHE A 253 -19.87 0.99 -20.51
CA PHE A 253 -19.22 1.29 -21.79
C PHE A 253 -17.69 1.16 -21.75
N GLY A 254 -17.15 0.54 -20.69
CA GLY A 254 -15.72 0.36 -20.47
C GLY A 254 -15.12 1.40 -19.53
N TYR A 255 -13.79 1.48 -19.55
CA TYR A 255 -13.02 2.38 -18.69
C TYR A 255 -12.53 3.60 -19.47
N SER A 256 -12.47 4.73 -18.77
CA SER A 256 -11.85 5.96 -19.27
C SER A 256 -11.11 6.66 -18.14
N GLY A 257 -10.01 7.32 -18.45
CA GLY A 257 -9.26 8.01 -17.42
C GLY A 257 -8.14 8.85 -17.94
N TYR A 258 -7.53 9.60 -17.02
CA TYR A 258 -6.35 10.40 -17.28
C TYR A 258 -5.45 10.41 -16.04
N ILE A 259 -4.18 10.73 -16.29
CA ILE A 259 -3.16 10.96 -15.29
C ILE A 259 -2.52 12.30 -15.60
N ARG A 260 -2.36 13.14 -14.58
CA ARG A 260 -1.71 14.43 -14.68
C ARG A 260 -0.64 14.57 -13.61
N MET A 261 0.36 15.38 -13.95
CA MET A 261 1.46 15.72 -13.07
C MET A 261 1.62 17.22 -13.02
N TRP A 262 1.71 17.76 -11.81
CA TRP A 262 1.92 19.18 -11.57
C TRP A 262 3.19 19.41 -10.77
N ASP A 263 3.99 20.39 -11.16
CA ASP A 263 5.04 20.91 -10.29
C ASP A 263 4.38 21.77 -9.20
N THR A 264 4.54 21.38 -7.94
CA THR A 264 3.82 22.02 -6.83
C THR A 264 4.37 23.40 -6.49
N ARG A 265 5.59 23.73 -6.93
CA ARG A 265 6.18 25.07 -6.74
C ARG A 265 5.59 26.09 -7.71
N SER A 266 5.42 25.71 -8.97
CA SER A 266 4.86 26.60 -10.00
C SER A 266 3.34 26.46 -10.18
N GLY A 267 2.75 25.35 -9.71
CA GLY A 267 1.35 24.99 -9.97
C GLY A 267 1.08 24.59 -11.42
N LYS A 268 2.10 24.53 -12.27
CA LYS A 268 1.96 24.21 -13.70
C LYS A 268 1.90 22.71 -13.92
N GLU A 269 1.04 22.31 -14.85
CA GLU A 269 1.05 20.96 -15.38
C GLU A 269 2.33 20.72 -16.17
N VAL A 270 3.03 19.63 -15.85
CA VAL A 270 4.29 19.24 -16.49
C VAL A 270 4.13 18.02 -17.40
N TRP A 271 3.06 17.24 -17.20
CA TRP A 271 2.73 16.09 -18.04
C TRP A 271 1.27 15.67 -17.87
N GLU A 272 0.64 15.23 -18.97
CA GLU A 272 -0.69 14.64 -19.01
C GLU A 272 -0.68 13.44 -19.95
N THR A 273 -1.38 12.37 -19.57
CA THR A 273 -1.83 11.33 -20.50
C THR A 273 -3.29 11.02 -20.24
N GLY A 274 -4.03 10.68 -21.30
CA GLY A 274 -5.45 10.34 -21.21
C GLY A 274 -5.79 9.22 -22.16
N GLU A 275 -6.60 8.29 -21.68
CA GLU A 275 -7.06 7.14 -22.45
C GLU A 275 -8.57 7.27 -22.64
N PRO A 276 -9.02 7.78 -23.81
CA PRO A 276 -10.43 7.99 -24.08
C PRO A 276 -11.13 6.62 -24.10
N GLY A 277 -12.14 6.43 -23.26
CA GLY A 277 -12.91 5.18 -23.25
C GLY A 277 -13.53 4.91 -24.62
N GLY A 278 -13.25 3.74 -25.20
CA GLY A 278 -13.74 3.34 -26.53
C GLY A 278 -12.64 2.70 -27.40
N SER A 279 -13.02 2.08 -28.52
CA SER A 279 -12.12 1.34 -29.41
C SER A 279 -11.17 2.21 -30.26
N GLY A 280 -10.77 3.39 -29.77
CA GLY A 280 -9.93 4.31 -30.52
C GLY A 280 -9.00 5.12 -29.63
N ARG A 281 -7.70 5.03 -29.94
CA ARG A 281 -6.58 5.85 -29.43
C ARG A 281 -6.00 5.51 -28.05
N SER A 282 -5.94 4.23 -27.66
CA SER A 282 -4.76 3.78 -26.90
C SER A 282 -3.83 3.05 -27.86
N ASN A 283 -2.51 3.27 -27.75
CA ASN A 283 -1.51 2.64 -28.63
C ASN A 283 -1.52 1.11 -28.54
N ARG A 284 -2.18 0.56 -27.52
CA ARG A 284 -2.53 -0.86 -27.41
C ARG A 284 -4.05 -1.08 -27.58
N LEU A 285 -4.58 -0.78 -28.76
CA LEU A 285 -5.85 -1.32 -29.28
C LEU A 285 -7.11 -1.07 -28.40
N GLY A 286 -7.15 0.05 -27.67
CA GLY A 286 -8.31 0.40 -26.84
C GLY A 286 -8.36 -0.32 -25.48
N ASP A 287 -7.22 -0.82 -24.99
CA ASP A 287 -7.05 -1.19 -23.59
C ASP A 287 -6.79 0.06 -22.75
N THR A 288 -7.81 0.50 -22.01
CA THR A 288 -7.75 1.69 -21.14
C THR A 288 -7.45 1.30 -19.69
N MET A 289 -6.88 2.21 -18.91
CA MET A 289 -6.53 1.98 -17.52
C MET A 289 -7.76 1.69 -16.66
N ALA A 290 -7.69 0.60 -15.89
CA ALA A 290 -8.68 0.24 -14.87
C ALA A 290 -8.33 0.83 -13.51
N ASP A 291 -7.04 0.95 -13.21
CA ASP A 291 -6.52 1.64 -12.03
C ASP A 291 -5.05 2.05 -12.22
N VAL A 292 -4.60 3.02 -11.43
CA VAL A 292 -3.25 3.61 -11.47
C VAL A 292 -2.73 3.82 -10.05
N ASP A 293 -1.43 3.63 -9.84
CA ASP A 293 -0.73 4.08 -8.63
C ASP A 293 0.72 4.48 -8.94
N VAL A 294 1.37 5.16 -7.99
CA VAL A 294 2.71 5.70 -8.15
C VAL A 294 3.63 5.16 -7.07
N ASP A 295 4.74 4.58 -7.48
CA ASP A 295 5.84 4.22 -6.59
C ASP A 295 6.74 5.43 -6.38
N VAL A 296 6.74 5.98 -5.16
CA VAL A 296 7.50 7.19 -4.81
C VAL A 296 9.00 6.91 -4.77
N ASP A 297 9.39 5.71 -4.32
CA ASP A 297 10.78 5.30 -4.15
C ASP A 297 11.44 4.99 -5.51
N GLY A 298 10.81 4.14 -6.29
CA GLY A 298 11.21 3.75 -7.64
C GLY A 298 10.94 4.82 -8.70
N MET A 299 10.12 5.83 -8.39
CA MET A 299 9.73 6.95 -9.26
C MET A 299 9.11 6.48 -10.59
N TYR A 300 8.08 5.66 -10.47
CA TYR A 300 7.34 5.16 -11.64
C TYR A 300 5.85 5.10 -11.39
N ILE A 301 5.11 5.16 -12.49
CA ILE A 301 3.66 5.05 -12.51
C ILE A 301 3.32 3.63 -12.97
N ALA A 302 2.54 2.91 -12.20
CA ALA A 302 1.98 1.62 -12.59
C ALA A 302 0.50 1.78 -12.95
N LYS A 303 0.07 1.11 -14.02
CA LYS A 303 -1.33 0.99 -14.41
C LYS A 303 -1.71 -0.46 -14.65
N VAL A 304 -2.99 -0.76 -14.51
CA VAL A 304 -3.58 -2.04 -14.93
C VAL A 304 -4.51 -1.78 -16.12
N GLY A 305 -4.37 -2.53 -17.21
CA GLY A 305 -5.26 -2.45 -18.35
C GLY A 305 -6.62 -3.09 -18.07
N SER A 306 -7.72 -2.45 -18.47
CA SER A 306 -9.09 -2.92 -18.23
C SER A 306 -9.48 -4.11 -19.10
N ARG A 307 -8.97 -4.21 -20.33
CA ARG A 307 -9.28 -5.30 -21.27
C ARG A 307 -8.25 -6.41 -21.21
N SER A 308 -6.97 -6.07 -21.06
CA SER A 308 -5.90 -7.08 -21.02
C SER A 308 -5.64 -7.62 -19.61
N GLY A 309 -5.87 -6.78 -18.59
CA GLY A 309 -5.39 -7.01 -17.23
C GLY A 309 -3.87 -6.86 -17.08
N ASP A 310 -3.16 -6.45 -18.14
CA ASP A 310 -1.71 -6.33 -18.11
C ASP A 310 -1.27 -5.14 -17.28
N VAL A 311 -0.12 -5.29 -16.63
CA VAL A 311 0.50 -4.24 -15.83
C VAL A 311 1.46 -3.45 -16.70
N GLY A 312 1.20 -2.15 -16.85
CA GLY A 312 2.10 -1.21 -17.53
C GLY A 312 2.82 -0.35 -16.52
N VAL A 313 4.12 -0.11 -16.72
CA VAL A 313 4.93 0.81 -15.93
C VAL A 313 5.49 1.93 -16.79
N ALA A 314 5.55 3.14 -16.24
CA ALA A 314 6.13 4.31 -16.89
C ALA A 314 7.13 5.00 -15.96
N ASP A 315 8.34 5.24 -16.46
CA ASP A 315 9.40 5.96 -15.74
C ASP A 315 9.06 7.44 -15.64
N MET A 316 8.86 7.96 -14.43
CA MET A 316 8.50 9.38 -14.24
C MET A 316 9.61 10.32 -14.74
N ARG A 317 10.85 9.83 -14.87
CA ARG A 317 12.00 10.61 -15.35
C ARG A 317 12.09 10.63 -16.88
N ARG A 318 11.28 9.83 -17.59
CA ARG A 318 11.30 9.65 -19.05
C ARG A 318 9.89 9.57 -19.63
N LEU A 319 9.03 10.48 -19.21
CA LEU A 319 7.68 10.57 -19.73
C LEU A 319 7.68 11.22 -21.12
N GLY A 320 6.94 10.62 -22.05
CA GLY A 320 6.68 11.11 -23.39
C GLY A 320 5.21 10.85 -23.76
N ASP A 321 4.93 10.75 -25.06
CA ASP A 321 3.56 10.49 -25.55
C ASP A 321 3.06 9.08 -25.21
N ASP A 322 3.96 8.08 -25.27
CA ASP A 322 3.67 6.68 -24.92
C ASP A 322 4.81 6.08 -24.07
N PRO A 323 4.82 6.33 -22.75
CA PRO A 323 5.91 5.91 -21.87
C PRO A 323 5.73 4.49 -21.33
N TRP A 324 4.70 3.75 -21.75
CA TRP A 324 4.30 2.50 -21.11
C TRP A 324 5.16 1.32 -21.53
N VAL A 325 5.77 0.67 -20.55
CA VAL A 325 6.43 -0.63 -20.69
C VAL A 325 5.56 -1.67 -20.00
N TYR A 326 5.03 -2.62 -20.75
CA TYR A 326 4.19 -3.69 -20.20
C TYR A 326 5.06 -4.80 -19.62
N LEU A 327 4.75 -5.20 -18.38
CA LEU A 327 5.48 -6.23 -17.69
C LEU A 327 5.10 -7.60 -18.26
N GLU A 328 6.11 -8.36 -18.66
CA GLU A 328 5.95 -9.73 -19.11
C GLU A 328 6.32 -10.69 -17.97
N ASP A 329 5.48 -11.69 -17.75
CA ASP A 329 5.81 -12.78 -16.86
C ASP A 329 6.69 -13.81 -17.59
N SER A 330 7.79 -14.17 -16.95
CA SER A 330 8.65 -15.28 -17.37
C SER A 330 7.96 -16.65 -17.29
N ASN A 331 6.87 -16.80 -16.53
CA ASN A 331 6.16 -18.06 -16.34
C ASN A 331 5.09 -18.29 -17.44
N PRO A 332 5.26 -19.30 -18.33
CA PRO A 332 4.31 -19.57 -19.41
C PRO A 332 2.91 -20.00 -18.92
N GLY A 333 2.79 -20.57 -17.71
CA GLY A 333 1.49 -20.98 -17.13
C GLY A 333 0.66 -19.81 -16.58
N LEU A 334 1.24 -18.62 -16.53
CA LEU A 334 0.64 -17.38 -16.03
C LEU A 334 0.50 -16.33 -17.15
N ARG A 335 0.64 -16.73 -18.42
CA ARG A 335 0.52 -15.81 -19.55
C ARG A 335 -0.91 -15.31 -19.71
N GLY A 336 -1.07 -14.00 -19.64
CA GLY A 336 -2.35 -13.30 -19.77
C GLY A 336 -3.08 -13.19 -18.43
N SER A 337 -3.46 -11.96 -18.08
CA SER A 337 -4.21 -11.67 -16.86
C SER A 337 -5.72 -11.76 -17.08
N GLY A 338 -6.18 -11.53 -18.32
CA GLY A 338 -7.60 -11.45 -18.67
C GLY A 338 -8.21 -10.09 -18.33
N PRO A 339 -9.40 -9.77 -18.88
CA PRO A 339 -10.05 -8.49 -18.66
C PRO A 339 -10.48 -8.31 -17.19
N VAL A 340 -10.45 -7.07 -16.73
CA VAL A 340 -11.03 -6.67 -15.44
C VAL A 340 -12.54 -6.81 -15.53
N ARG A 341 -13.15 -7.57 -14.60
CA ARG A 341 -14.59 -7.84 -14.62
C ARG A 341 -15.35 -6.90 -13.70
N GLU A 342 -14.98 -6.85 -12.44
CA GLU A 342 -15.68 -6.08 -11.40
C GLU A 342 -14.79 -5.00 -10.78
N SER A 343 -13.54 -5.33 -10.42
CA SER A 343 -12.64 -4.44 -9.71
C SER A 343 -11.18 -4.69 -10.10
N ALA A 344 -10.40 -3.62 -10.27
CA ALA A 344 -8.95 -3.70 -10.29
C ALA A 344 -8.40 -2.66 -9.34
N VAL A 345 -7.45 -3.07 -8.50
CA VAL A 345 -6.74 -2.17 -7.59
C VAL A 345 -5.25 -2.39 -7.76
N VAL A 346 -4.52 -1.35 -8.12
CA VAL A 346 -3.06 -1.35 -8.12
C VAL A 346 -2.56 -0.51 -6.95
N HIS A 347 -1.54 -1.04 -6.28
CA HIS A 347 -0.82 -0.33 -5.24
C HIS A 347 0.69 -0.55 -5.36
N CYS A 348 1.45 0.53 -5.40
CA CYS A 348 2.90 0.51 -5.41
C CYS A 348 3.43 0.71 -3.98
N TRP A 349 4.32 -0.17 -3.56
CA TRP A 349 4.97 -0.07 -2.26
C TRP A 349 6.36 -0.73 -2.29
N LYS A 350 7.40 0.03 -1.92
CA LYS A 350 8.78 -0.44 -1.83
C LYS A 350 9.27 -1.14 -3.11
N GLU A 351 9.09 -0.49 -4.26
CA GLU A 351 9.49 -1.02 -5.58
C GLU A 351 8.79 -2.34 -5.97
N HIS A 352 7.65 -2.63 -5.33
CA HIS A 352 6.79 -3.75 -5.66
C HIS A 352 5.43 -3.23 -6.10
N ILE A 353 4.82 -3.94 -7.05
CA ILE A 353 3.49 -3.60 -7.56
C ILE A 353 2.54 -4.70 -7.12
N PHE A 354 1.62 -4.34 -6.24
CA PHE A 354 0.54 -5.21 -5.80
C PHE A 354 -0.68 -4.94 -6.67
N VAL A 355 -1.26 -6.00 -7.23
CA VAL A 355 -2.39 -5.91 -8.13
C VAL A 355 -3.47 -6.83 -7.61
N ALA A 356 -4.60 -6.27 -7.19
CA ALA A 356 -5.80 -7.04 -7.01
C ALA A 356 -6.66 -6.99 -8.27
N ARG A 357 -7.11 -8.17 -8.69
CA ARG A 357 -8.09 -8.34 -9.77
C ARG A 357 -9.27 -9.10 -9.22
N ASP A 358 -10.38 -8.39 -9.10
CA ASP A 358 -11.59 -8.81 -8.42
C ASP A 358 -11.27 -9.29 -7.00
N ARG A 359 -11.01 -10.57 -6.82
CA ARG A 359 -10.79 -11.23 -5.52
C ARG A 359 -9.34 -11.67 -5.30
N ALA A 360 -8.59 -11.86 -6.37
CA ALA A 360 -7.23 -12.40 -6.34
C ALA A 360 -6.22 -11.28 -6.07
N LEU A 361 -5.17 -11.58 -5.31
CA LEU A 361 -4.07 -10.66 -4.97
C LEU A 361 -2.76 -11.15 -5.56
N GLU A 362 -2.14 -10.31 -6.37
CA GLU A 362 -0.86 -10.60 -7.00
C GLU A 362 0.21 -9.59 -6.60
N ALA A 363 1.44 -10.06 -6.63
CA ALA A 363 2.61 -9.23 -6.48
C ALA A 363 3.53 -9.36 -7.69
N TRP A 364 4.01 -8.21 -8.15
CA TRP A 364 5.05 -8.08 -9.16
C TRP A 364 6.29 -7.48 -8.52
N SER A 365 7.37 -8.24 -8.57
CA SER A 365 8.67 -7.83 -8.05
C SER A 365 9.73 -8.04 -9.11
N ARG A 366 10.72 -7.15 -9.12
CA ARG A 366 11.86 -7.22 -10.02
C ARG A 366 12.75 -8.41 -9.64
N VAL A 367 13.10 -9.23 -10.62
CA VAL A 367 14.09 -10.30 -10.44
C VAL A 367 15.46 -9.74 -10.82
N ASN A 368 16.44 -9.86 -9.91
CA ASN A 368 17.83 -9.61 -10.25
C ASN A 368 18.31 -10.71 -11.20
N GLY A 369 18.22 -10.46 -12.51
CA GLY A 369 18.87 -11.28 -13.53
C GLY A 369 20.37 -10.99 -13.53
N GLY A 370 21.18 -11.96 -13.12
CA GLY A 370 22.62 -11.91 -13.38
C GLY A 370 22.86 -12.01 -14.88
N GLY A 371 23.44 -10.96 -15.48
CA GLY A 371 23.90 -10.98 -16.87
C GLY A 371 23.63 -9.66 -17.59
N GLY A 372 24.53 -8.70 -17.46
CA GLY A 372 24.56 -7.50 -18.27
C GLY A 372 24.77 -7.86 -19.75
N GLY A 373 23.68 -8.00 -20.49
CA GLY A 373 23.66 -7.93 -21.95
C GLY A 373 23.24 -6.53 -22.38
N GLU A 374 24.01 -5.91 -23.27
CA GLU A 374 23.68 -4.63 -23.91
C GLU A 374 22.33 -4.74 -24.63
N GLY A 375 21.25 -4.33 -23.96
CA GLY A 375 19.89 -4.40 -24.49
C GLY A 375 18.79 -4.64 -23.44
N GLU A 376 19.12 -5.02 -22.20
CA GLU A 376 18.09 -5.14 -21.15
C GLU A 376 17.47 -3.77 -20.85
N THR A 377 16.17 -3.65 -21.12
CA THR A 377 15.37 -2.49 -20.70
C THR A 377 15.53 -2.29 -19.19
N ARG A 378 15.63 -1.03 -18.74
CA ARG A 378 15.80 -0.65 -17.31
C ARG A 378 14.79 -1.35 -16.37
N TRP A 379 13.65 -1.75 -16.91
CA TRP A 379 12.56 -2.45 -16.24
C TRP A 379 12.84 -3.95 -15.98
N GLY A 380 13.91 -4.54 -16.53
CA GLY A 380 14.33 -5.90 -16.22
C GLY A 380 13.21 -6.95 -16.39
N ARG A 381 13.48 -8.18 -15.93
CA ARG A 381 12.42 -9.19 -15.82
C ARG A 381 11.71 -9.03 -14.49
N TYR A 382 10.42 -8.75 -14.53
CA TYR A 382 9.55 -8.89 -13.36
C TYR A 382 9.08 -10.33 -13.24
N ARG A 383 8.87 -10.76 -12.00
CA ARG A 383 8.19 -12.02 -11.69
C ARG A 383 6.87 -11.70 -11.02
N ARG A 384 5.82 -12.35 -11.53
CA ARG A 384 4.49 -12.35 -10.94
C ARG A 384 4.33 -13.51 -9.98
N ASN A 385 3.60 -13.30 -8.90
CA ASN A 385 3.13 -14.36 -8.02
C ASN A 385 1.76 -14.04 -7.43
N TYR A 386 0.93 -15.06 -7.25
CA TYR A 386 -0.24 -14.95 -6.40
C TYR A 386 0.23 -14.93 -4.95
N VAL A 387 -0.22 -13.92 -4.22
CA VAL A 387 0.07 -13.74 -2.80
C VAL A 387 -0.95 -14.49 -1.97
N ASP A 388 -2.18 -14.53 -2.44
CA ASP A 388 -3.29 -15.17 -1.78
C ASP A 388 -3.45 -16.65 -2.15
N LYS A 389 -4.09 -17.40 -1.27
CA LYS A 389 -4.48 -18.79 -1.50
C LYS A 389 -5.94 -18.85 -1.96
N GLU A 390 -6.35 -20.00 -2.49
CA GLU A 390 -7.74 -20.22 -2.93
C GLU A 390 -8.79 -19.94 -1.83
N GLU A 391 -8.43 -20.15 -0.57
CA GLU A 391 -9.28 -19.83 0.59
C GLU A 391 -9.44 -18.32 0.83
N ASP A 392 -8.42 -17.53 0.51
CA ASP A 392 -8.40 -16.09 0.70
C ASP A 392 -9.16 -15.37 -0.42
N GLU A 393 -9.07 -15.87 -1.66
CA GLU A 393 -9.86 -15.36 -2.79
C GLU A 393 -11.38 -15.49 -2.53
N LYS A 394 -11.81 -16.51 -1.77
CA LYS A 394 -13.22 -16.72 -1.42
C LYS A 394 -13.77 -15.66 -0.46
N ARG A 395 -12.92 -14.85 0.18
CA ARG A 395 -13.34 -13.85 1.18
C ARG A 395 -14.06 -12.64 0.57
N GLY A 396 -13.86 -12.34 -0.70
CA GLY A 396 -14.57 -11.27 -1.40
C GLY A 396 -13.67 -10.35 -2.23
N ILE A 397 -14.28 -9.34 -2.85
CA ILE A 397 -13.62 -8.42 -3.78
C ILE A 397 -12.68 -7.49 -3.01
N ILE A 398 -11.44 -7.34 -3.47
CA ILE A 398 -10.48 -6.39 -2.89
C ILE A 398 -10.81 -4.99 -3.42
N ARG A 399 -10.99 -4.04 -2.49
CA ARG A 399 -11.34 -2.64 -2.79
C ARG A 399 -10.21 -1.67 -2.51
N LYS A 400 -9.28 -2.03 -1.64
CA LYS A 400 -8.14 -1.17 -1.29
C LYS A 400 -6.96 -1.99 -0.80
N ILE A 401 -5.78 -1.60 -1.26
CA ILE A 401 -4.48 -2.12 -0.84
C ILE A 401 -3.68 -0.95 -0.28
N GLY A 402 -2.89 -1.17 0.77
CA GLY A 402 -1.97 -0.18 1.30
C GLY A 402 -0.73 -0.81 1.92
N GLY A 403 0.42 -0.21 1.70
CA GLY A 403 1.69 -0.62 2.30
C GLY A 403 2.04 0.21 3.52
N GLY A 404 2.56 -0.44 4.57
CA GLY A 404 2.96 0.22 5.81
C GLY A 404 4.09 -0.52 6.50
N GLY A 405 5.24 0.12 6.65
CA GLY A 405 6.44 -0.53 7.19
C GLY A 405 6.82 -1.78 6.39
N ASN A 406 6.78 -2.96 7.02
CA ASN A 406 7.03 -4.25 6.39
C ASN A 406 5.75 -5.10 6.23
N ARG A 407 4.59 -4.44 6.15
CA ARG A 407 3.28 -5.10 6.05
C ARG A 407 2.52 -4.58 4.85
N LEU A 408 1.66 -5.44 4.32
CA LEU A 408 0.64 -5.09 3.35
C LEU A 408 -0.73 -5.20 4.02
N PHE A 409 -1.60 -4.25 3.71
CA PHE A 409 -2.94 -4.12 4.27
C PHE A 409 -3.95 -4.23 3.14
N VAL A 410 -4.96 -5.09 3.30
CA VAL A 410 -5.96 -5.36 2.26
C VAL A 410 -7.36 -5.23 2.86
N ALA A 411 -8.19 -4.39 2.25
CA ALA A 411 -9.61 -4.28 2.60
C ALA A 411 -10.47 -4.89 1.50
N ARG A 412 -11.37 -5.79 1.91
CA ARG A 412 -12.33 -6.45 1.04
C ARG A 412 -13.72 -5.87 1.22
N GLU A 413 -14.52 -5.93 0.18
CA GLU A 413 -15.90 -5.47 0.18
C GLU A 413 -16.77 -6.33 1.10
N ASN A 414 -17.53 -5.68 1.99
CA ASN A 414 -18.43 -6.33 2.94
C ASN A 414 -17.74 -7.34 3.88
N VAL A 415 -16.42 -7.22 4.07
CA VAL A 415 -15.65 -8.02 5.03
C VAL A 415 -15.27 -7.15 6.21
N GLU A 416 -15.34 -7.75 7.40
CA GLU A 416 -14.96 -7.10 8.64
C GLU A 416 -13.44 -6.94 8.76
N GLY A 417 -12.99 -5.73 9.09
CA GLY A 417 -11.59 -5.43 9.34
C GLY A 417 -10.72 -5.22 8.10
N VAL A 418 -9.42 -5.00 8.34
CA VAL A 418 -8.37 -4.97 7.32
C VAL A 418 -7.46 -6.16 7.51
N GLU A 419 -7.25 -6.93 6.46
CA GLU A 419 -6.30 -8.04 6.43
C GLU A 419 -4.87 -7.52 6.49
N VAL A 420 -4.04 -8.13 7.32
CA VAL A 420 -2.62 -7.80 7.49
C VAL A 420 -1.77 -8.94 6.99
N TRP A 421 -0.97 -8.66 5.97
CA TRP A 421 -0.12 -9.59 5.28
C TRP A 421 1.35 -9.31 5.63
N GLU A 422 2.07 -10.35 6.00
CA GLU A 422 3.48 -10.30 6.42
C GLU A 422 4.29 -11.33 5.65
N GLY A 423 5.58 -11.04 5.42
CA GLY A 423 6.50 -12.06 4.93
C GLY A 423 6.64 -13.20 5.93
N SER A 424 6.75 -14.44 5.47
CA SER A 424 7.02 -15.56 6.36
C SER A 424 8.45 -15.44 6.94
N ARG A 425 8.64 -15.81 8.21
CA ARG A 425 9.98 -15.99 8.80
C ARG A 425 10.64 -17.30 8.38
N SER A 426 9.91 -18.16 7.66
CA SER A 426 10.33 -19.47 7.19
C SER A 426 11.15 -19.43 5.91
N SER A 427 11.14 -18.32 5.17
CA SER A 427 12.12 -18.06 4.11
C SER A 427 13.43 -17.55 4.71
N GLY A 428 14.07 -18.40 5.52
CA GLY A 428 15.51 -18.34 5.70
C GLY A 428 16.14 -18.57 4.33
N LEU A 429 16.38 -17.49 3.60
CA LEU A 429 17.32 -17.45 2.49
C LEU A 429 18.63 -18.04 3.05
N ILE A 430 18.89 -19.30 2.69
CA ILE A 430 20.25 -19.80 2.63
C ILE A 430 20.93 -18.82 1.66
N MET A 431 21.69 -17.87 2.21
CA MET A 431 22.68 -17.16 1.41
C MET A 431 23.70 -18.23 0.99
N VAL A 432 23.50 -18.78 -0.20
CA VAL A 432 24.55 -19.52 -0.88
C VAL A 432 25.53 -18.44 -1.34
N SER A 433 26.64 -18.33 -0.60
CA SER A 433 27.83 -17.58 -0.98
C SER A 433 28.50 -18.20 -2.20
#